data_AF-A0A0Q5ZQ91-F1
#
_entry.id   AF-A0A0Q5ZQ91-F1
#
_cell.length_a   1.000
_cell.length_b   1.000
_cell.length_c   1.000
_cell.angle_alpha   90.00
_cell.angle_beta   90.00
_cell.angle_gamma   90.00
#
_symmetry.space_group_name_H-M   'P 1'
#
loop_
_entity.id
_entity.type
_entity.pdbx_description
1 polymer ?
#
loop_
_entity_poly.entity_id
_entity_poly.type
_entity_poly.pdbx_seq_one_letter_code
_entity_poly.pdbx_strand_id
1 'polypeptide(L)'
;ARATDGTINFSEITVDVNAIKLYDTNSASVQTAATAARVTAGQALVGKIDLSGGQGVRFSIALDGGAAQDIVLDRASMAAAVPDLAAVGAPDIVRGINNQIAANAVLRGHVRASLDDDGRLTFETTAAGGARSLAIDRAGVGTPGPGGNLLANGGFESDLADWTLGGNTSLVFTNGTAHSGAKGLAMGTVGGSAVLSRTLATVPGETYVIDFWLRNAGGTPNQFKVSWDSTVLASHVDVPAQPYTHYQFTVTASATTSALAFEARQDPSYWYLDDIAVTTSGADITLGFGTGAADHRTGRGTDAVAGARKGILDSLSGGTSIDTIDIGALRGTAGDAALKAAIAQVERALAEVTDAGAKLGAGKTRIDGQKAFVGSLMKANERTLGILVDADIEEESTRLKALQTQQQLGVQSLGIANSASQALLALFR
;
A
#
# COMPACT_ATOMS: atom_id res chain seq x y z
N ALA A 1 28.00 8.24 17.92
CA ALA A 1 28.53 9.46 17.27
C ALA A 1 28.78 10.52 18.33
N ARG A 2 29.79 11.37 18.17
CA ARG A 2 30.04 12.46 19.14
C ARG A 2 29.03 13.56 18.87
N ALA A 3 28.18 13.86 19.84
CA ALA A 3 27.24 14.96 19.77
C ALA A 3 28.01 16.30 19.81
N THR A 4 27.36 17.37 19.37
CA THR A 4 27.92 18.73 19.26
C THR A 4 28.35 19.33 20.59
N ASP A 5 27.91 18.76 21.71
CA ASP A 5 28.31 19.08 23.08
C ASP A 5 29.57 18.31 23.56
N GLY A 6 30.13 17.44 22.71
CA GLY A 6 31.26 16.58 23.05
C GLY A 6 30.87 15.22 23.65
N THR A 7 29.58 14.95 23.87
CA THR A 7 29.08 13.69 24.42
C THR A 7 29.26 12.55 23.42
N ILE A 8 29.88 11.45 23.82
CA ILE A 8 30.05 10.26 22.97
C ILE A 8 28.80 9.40 23.14
N ASN A 9 27.92 9.39 22.13
CA ASN A 9 26.83 8.42 22.09
C ASN A 9 27.39 7.08 21.63
N PHE A 10 27.55 6.15 22.57
CA PHE A 10 27.77 4.74 22.28
C PHE A 10 26.50 4.17 21.65
N SER A 11 26.66 3.24 20.69
CA SER A 11 25.51 2.48 20.22
C SER A 11 25.09 1.56 21.35
N GLU A 12 23.93 1.83 21.95
CA GLU A 12 23.33 0.92 22.91
C GLU A 12 22.77 -0.31 22.16
N ILE A 13 22.87 -1.47 22.80
CA ILE A 13 22.19 -2.69 22.38
C ILE A 13 21.14 -2.96 23.45
N THR A 14 19.90 -2.63 23.14
CA THR A 14 18.78 -2.86 24.04
C THR A 14 18.51 -4.36 24.10
N VAL A 15 18.73 -4.96 25.27
CA VAL A 15 18.25 -6.31 25.57
C VAL A 15 16.94 -6.15 26.33
N ASP A 16 15.83 -6.54 25.71
CA ASP A 16 14.54 -6.56 26.38
C ASP A 16 14.51 -7.73 27.38
N VAL A 17 14.95 -7.44 28.61
CA VAL A 17 14.99 -8.43 29.69
C VAL A 17 13.60 -8.93 30.06
N ASN A 18 12.53 -8.17 29.81
CA ASN A 18 11.17 -8.61 30.09
C ASN A 18 10.71 -9.67 29.06
N ALA A 19 11.12 -9.53 27.80
CA ALA A 19 10.81 -10.50 26.75
C ALA A 19 11.50 -11.87 26.91
N ILE A 20 12.49 -12.00 27.80
CA ILE A 20 13.27 -13.24 27.99
C ILE A 20 13.17 -13.84 29.41
N LYS A 21 12.34 -13.26 30.29
CA LYS A 21 12.13 -13.78 31.65
C LYS A 21 11.45 -15.14 31.57
N LEU A 22 12.03 -16.15 32.21
CA LEU A 22 11.40 -17.46 32.38
C LEU A 22 10.24 -17.41 33.40
N TYR A 23 10.37 -16.55 34.42
CA TYR A 23 9.40 -16.39 35.52
C TYR A 23 9.25 -14.91 35.88
N ASP A 24 8.05 -14.49 36.34
CA ASP A 24 7.86 -13.16 36.93
C ASP A 24 7.01 -13.25 38.21
N THR A 25 7.64 -13.05 39.37
CA THR A 25 6.96 -12.95 40.68
C THR A 25 6.16 -11.66 40.83
N ASN A 26 6.50 -10.61 40.07
CA ASN A 26 5.85 -9.31 40.15
C ASN A 26 4.81 -9.20 39.04
N SER A 27 3.57 -8.82 39.38
CA SER A 27 2.44 -8.73 38.44
C SER A 27 2.55 -7.62 37.38
N ALA A 28 3.75 -7.14 37.05
CA ALA A 28 4.01 -6.15 36.01
C ALA A 28 5.36 -6.44 35.32
N SER A 29 5.49 -6.70 34.03
CA SER A 29 4.58 -6.98 32.92
C SER A 29 5.48 -7.37 31.73
N VAL A 30 5.29 -8.50 31.06
CA VAL A 30 5.81 -8.65 29.69
C VAL A 30 4.94 -7.76 28.81
N GLN A 31 5.45 -6.60 28.42
CA GLN A 31 4.75 -5.73 27.48
C GLN A 31 4.85 -6.35 26.09
N THR A 32 3.79 -7.04 25.67
CA THR A 32 3.62 -7.26 24.23
C THR A 32 3.20 -5.92 23.64
N ALA A 33 3.99 -5.40 22.71
CA ALA A 33 3.63 -4.17 22.01
C ALA A 33 2.26 -4.33 21.36
N ALA A 34 1.45 -3.27 21.40
CA ALA A 34 0.21 -3.23 20.65
C ALA A 34 0.51 -3.53 19.17
N THR A 35 -0.38 -4.28 18.52
CA THR A 35 -0.25 -4.53 17.08
C THR A 35 -1.20 -3.64 16.30
N ALA A 36 -0.79 -3.25 15.10
CA ALA A 36 -1.65 -2.57 14.16
C ALA A 36 -2.68 -3.54 13.57
N ALA A 37 -3.82 -3.01 13.14
CA ALA A 37 -4.75 -3.78 12.33
C ALA A 37 -4.13 -3.96 10.94
N ARG A 38 -4.05 -5.20 10.47
CA ARG A 38 -3.41 -5.55 9.20
C ARG A 38 -4.28 -6.46 8.37
N VAL A 39 -4.39 -6.17 7.07
CA VAL A 39 -5.06 -7.00 6.07
C VAL A 39 -4.09 -7.28 4.95
N THR A 40 -3.87 -8.56 4.64
CA THR A 40 -2.96 -9.01 3.59
C THR A 40 -3.73 -9.72 2.48
N ALA A 41 -3.32 -9.48 1.24
CA ALA A 41 -3.85 -10.15 0.05
C ALA A 41 -3.66 -11.67 0.13
N GLY A 42 -4.50 -12.42 -0.59
CA GLY A 42 -4.48 -13.88 -0.56
C GLY A 42 -3.40 -14.48 -1.44
N GLN A 43 -2.94 -13.69 -2.43
CA GLN A 43 -1.93 -14.09 -3.40
C GLN A 43 -0.91 -12.97 -3.58
N ALA A 44 0.32 -13.36 -3.91
CA ALA A 44 1.38 -12.41 -4.22
C ALA A 44 1.04 -11.62 -5.49
N LEU A 45 1.58 -10.41 -5.60
CA LEU A 45 1.54 -9.69 -6.86
C LEU A 45 2.52 -10.37 -7.83
N VAL A 46 2.00 -10.92 -8.93
CA VAL A 46 2.80 -11.62 -9.95
C VAL A 46 2.75 -10.84 -11.26
N GLY A 47 3.92 -10.62 -11.85
CA GLY A 47 4.05 -9.95 -13.15
C GLY A 47 3.80 -8.44 -13.08
N LYS A 48 3.52 -7.87 -14.26
CA LYS A 48 3.16 -6.46 -14.43
C LYS A 48 1.70 -6.38 -14.87
N ILE A 49 1.01 -5.32 -14.48
CA ILE A 49 -0.36 -5.04 -14.90
C ILE A 49 -0.39 -3.89 -15.91
N ASP A 50 -1.33 -3.96 -16.83
CA ASP A 50 -1.62 -2.89 -17.77
C ASP A 50 -2.76 -2.03 -17.22
N LEU A 51 -2.42 -0.81 -16.80
CA LEU A 51 -3.35 0.28 -16.44
C LEU A 51 -3.29 1.40 -17.48
N SER A 52 -2.67 1.16 -18.64
CA SER A 52 -2.71 2.10 -19.74
C SER A 52 -4.11 2.16 -20.30
N GLY A 53 -4.95 1.13 -20.19
CA GLY A 53 -6.32 1.19 -20.69
C GLY A 53 -7.34 1.92 -19.80
N GLY A 54 -8.62 1.65 -20.05
CA GLY A 54 -9.72 2.10 -19.19
C GLY A 54 -9.92 1.21 -17.96
N GLN A 55 -8.96 0.34 -17.62
CA GLN A 55 -9.02 -0.61 -16.52
C GLN A 55 -8.57 0.02 -15.21
N GLY A 56 -9.06 -0.49 -14.08
CA GLY A 56 -8.53 -0.11 -12.78
C GLY A 56 -9.07 -0.93 -11.62
N VAL A 57 -8.55 -0.62 -10.44
CA VAL A 57 -8.86 -1.34 -9.20
C VAL A 57 -9.35 -0.35 -8.17
N ARG A 58 -10.47 -0.66 -7.53
CA ARG A 58 -10.97 0.10 -6.40
C ARG A 58 -10.93 -0.74 -5.13
N PHE A 59 -10.32 -0.17 -4.10
CA PHE A 59 -10.40 -0.66 -2.74
C PHE A 59 -11.30 0.29 -1.95
N SER A 60 -12.29 -0.25 -1.25
CA SER A 60 -13.05 0.49 -0.24
C SER A 60 -12.47 0.14 1.12
N ILE A 61 -11.93 1.14 1.81
CA ILE A 61 -11.19 0.97 3.06
C ILE A 61 -11.99 1.61 4.19
N ALA A 62 -12.41 0.81 5.17
CA ALA A 62 -13.02 1.30 6.40
C ALA A 62 -12.04 1.16 7.56
N LEU A 63 -11.90 2.22 8.34
CA LEU A 63 -11.07 2.29 9.54
C LEU A 63 -11.98 2.33 10.77
N ASP A 64 -11.74 1.47 11.75
CA ASP A 64 -12.40 1.48 13.06
C ASP A 64 -13.94 1.44 13.00
N GLY A 65 -14.49 0.75 11.99
CA GLY A 65 -15.94 0.68 11.74
C GLY A 65 -16.57 1.97 11.20
N GLY A 66 -15.75 2.95 10.81
CA GLY A 66 -16.18 4.18 10.16
C GLY A 66 -16.62 3.99 8.70
N ALA A 67 -17.08 5.08 8.08
CA ALA A 67 -17.51 5.07 6.67
C ALA A 67 -16.35 4.72 5.73
N ALA A 68 -16.58 3.76 4.83
CA ALA A 68 -15.59 3.30 3.87
C ALA A 68 -15.14 4.43 2.93
N GLN A 69 -13.86 4.40 2.57
CA GLN A 69 -13.19 5.38 1.73
C GLN A 69 -12.59 4.70 0.51
N ASP A 70 -12.81 5.27 -0.66
CA ASP A 70 -12.35 4.65 -1.89
C ASP A 70 -10.94 5.06 -2.26
N ILE A 71 -10.15 4.05 -2.63
CA ILE A 71 -8.83 4.17 -3.22
C ILE A 71 -8.91 3.54 -4.61
N VAL A 72 -8.74 4.37 -5.64
CA VAL A 72 -8.85 3.94 -7.04
C VAL A 72 -7.47 3.97 -7.69
N LEU A 73 -7.05 2.85 -8.26
CA LEU A 73 -5.89 2.71 -9.12
C LEU A 73 -6.37 2.59 -10.55
N ASP A 74 -6.24 3.65 -11.32
CA ASP A 74 -6.60 3.70 -12.72
C ASP A 74 -5.54 4.51 -13.49
N ARG A 75 -5.73 4.65 -14.80
CA ARG A 75 -4.87 5.47 -15.65
C ARG A 75 -4.60 6.85 -15.04
N ALA A 76 -5.62 7.54 -14.52
CA ALA A 76 -5.50 8.91 -14.04
C ALA A 76 -4.78 8.98 -12.68
N SER A 77 -5.15 8.12 -11.73
CA SER A 77 -4.54 8.09 -10.40
C SER A 77 -3.10 7.58 -10.42
N MET A 78 -2.74 6.79 -11.44
CA MET A 78 -1.41 6.21 -11.60
C MET A 78 -0.49 7.02 -12.52
N ALA A 79 -1.02 7.95 -13.32
CA ALA A 79 -0.24 8.70 -14.32
C ALA A 79 0.98 9.44 -13.73
N ALA A 80 0.88 9.94 -12.49
CA ALA A 80 1.99 10.59 -11.79
C ALA A 80 2.88 9.62 -11.00
N ALA A 81 2.39 8.40 -10.75
CA ALA A 81 3.05 7.41 -9.90
C ALA A 81 3.89 6.41 -10.70
N VAL A 82 3.67 6.26 -12.01
CA VAL A 82 4.24 5.18 -12.82
C VAL A 82 4.84 5.71 -14.13
N PRO A 83 6.05 5.27 -14.52
CA PRO A 83 6.67 5.71 -15.77
C PRO A 83 6.02 5.09 -17.02
N ASP A 84 5.44 3.89 -16.91
CA ASP A 84 4.77 3.18 -17.99
C ASP A 84 3.49 2.52 -17.46
N LEU A 85 2.34 3.08 -17.86
CA LEU A 85 1.04 2.58 -17.46
C LEU A 85 0.73 1.20 -18.08
N ALA A 86 1.38 0.80 -19.18
CA ALA A 86 1.18 -0.52 -19.77
C ALA A 86 1.95 -1.63 -19.01
N ALA A 87 2.84 -1.24 -18.09
CA ALA A 87 3.78 -2.14 -17.46
C ALA A 87 3.99 -1.78 -15.98
N VAL A 88 2.90 -1.62 -15.23
CA VAL A 88 2.92 -1.24 -13.82
C VAL A 88 3.38 -2.41 -12.94
N GLY A 89 4.45 -2.19 -12.17
CA GLY A 89 5.00 -3.20 -11.26
C GLY A 89 4.46 -3.10 -9.82
N ALA A 90 4.77 -4.09 -8.99
CA ALA A 90 4.38 -4.09 -7.57
C ALA A 90 4.82 -2.83 -6.77
N PRO A 91 6.05 -2.29 -6.94
CA PRO A 91 6.44 -1.04 -6.26
C PRO A 91 5.61 0.16 -6.71
N ASP A 92 5.21 0.18 -7.98
CA ASP A 92 4.40 1.25 -8.56
C ASP A 92 2.95 1.18 -8.04
N ILE A 93 2.40 -0.03 -7.91
CA ILE A 93 1.09 -0.27 -7.28
C ILE A 93 1.09 0.24 -5.84
N VAL A 94 2.08 -0.14 -5.03
CA VAL A 94 2.20 0.33 -3.63
C VAL A 94 2.33 1.85 -3.57
N ARG A 95 3.12 2.46 -4.47
CA ARG A 95 3.26 3.92 -4.55
C ARG A 95 1.93 4.59 -4.90
N GLY A 96 1.23 4.09 -5.91
CA GLY A 96 -0.08 4.59 -6.34
C GLY A 96 -1.12 4.54 -5.22
N ILE A 97 -1.21 3.41 -4.53
CA ILE A 97 -2.11 3.24 -3.37
C ILE A 97 -1.78 4.26 -2.29
N ASN A 98 -0.51 4.38 -1.90
CA ASN A 98 -0.11 5.30 -0.85
C ASN A 98 -0.31 6.78 -1.25
N ASN A 99 -0.18 7.13 -2.54
CA ASN A 99 -0.50 8.47 -3.03
C ASN A 99 -2.00 8.78 -2.88
N GLN A 100 -2.87 7.81 -3.23
CA GLN A 100 -4.31 7.95 -3.05
C GLN A 100 -4.70 8.03 -1.56
N ILE A 101 -4.08 7.21 -0.70
CA ILE A 101 -4.26 7.27 0.76
C ILE A 101 -3.83 8.64 1.29
N ALA A 102 -2.70 9.18 0.82
CA ALA A 102 -2.21 10.48 1.23
C ALA A 102 -3.11 11.65 0.75
N ALA A 103 -3.85 11.47 -0.34
CA ALA A 103 -4.83 12.44 -0.82
C ALA A 103 -6.18 12.33 -0.08
N ASN A 104 -6.51 11.18 0.51
CA ASN A 104 -7.76 10.97 1.24
C ASN A 104 -7.69 11.52 2.68
N ALA A 105 -8.57 12.46 3.02
CA ALA A 105 -8.54 13.15 4.31
C ALA A 105 -8.74 12.23 5.55
N VAL A 106 -9.45 11.12 5.40
CA VAL A 106 -9.76 10.17 6.48
C VAL A 106 -8.64 9.14 6.63
N LEU A 107 -8.07 8.66 5.53
CA LEU A 107 -7.03 7.62 5.57
C LEU A 107 -5.61 8.16 5.76
N ARG A 108 -5.36 9.42 5.35
CA ARG A 108 -4.02 10.04 5.40
C ARG A 108 -3.42 10.00 6.80
N GLY A 109 -2.26 9.36 6.91
CA GLY A 109 -1.53 9.23 8.18
C GLY A 109 -2.08 8.16 9.12
N HIS A 110 -3.18 7.47 8.74
CA HIS A 110 -3.84 6.45 9.54
C HIS A 110 -3.72 5.04 8.95
N VAL A 111 -3.55 4.92 7.63
CA VAL A 111 -3.35 3.66 6.92
C VAL A 111 -2.12 3.78 6.02
N ARG A 112 -1.41 2.67 5.82
CA ARG A 112 -0.35 2.52 4.82
C ARG A 112 -0.54 1.23 4.05
N ALA A 113 -0.07 1.20 2.80
CA ALA A 113 0.06 -0.02 2.02
C ALA A 113 1.53 -0.40 1.85
N SER A 114 1.83 -1.71 1.87
CA SER A 114 3.16 -2.28 1.65
C SER A 114 3.06 -3.66 1.01
N LEU A 115 4.21 -4.29 0.72
CA LEU A 115 4.28 -5.73 0.47
C LEU A 115 4.77 -6.44 1.72
N ASP A 116 4.30 -7.67 1.95
CA ASP A 116 4.95 -8.57 2.90
C ASP A 116 6.15 -9.28 2.27
N ASP A 117 6.81 -10.14 3.04
CA ASP A 117 8.00 -10.88 2.61
C ASP A 117 7.70 -11.86 1.45
N ASP A 118 6.43 -12.25 1.27
CA ASP A 118 5.95 -13.11 0.18
C ASP A 118 5.54 -12.28 -1.06
N GLY A 119 5.64 -10.96 -1.03
CA GLY A 119 5.23 -10.06 -2.12
C GLY A 119 3.71 -9.84 -2.21
N ARG A 120 2.96 -10.11 -1.14
CA ARG A 120 1.51 -9.87 -1.07
C ARG A 120 1.23 -8.44 -0.62
N LEU A 121 0.30 -7.80 -1.32
CA LEU A 121 -0.16 -6.46 -0.96
C LEU A 121 -0.81 -6.49 0.43
N THR A 122 -0.37 -5.59 1.30
CA THR A 122 -0.82 -5.50 2.69
C THR A 122 -1.22 -4.06 3.00
N PHE A 123 -2.36 -3.89 3.68
CA PHE A 123 -2.79 -2.63 4.27
C PHE A 123 -2.68 -2.73 5.79
N GLU A 124 -2.18 -1.68 6.42
CA GLU A 124 -1.94 -1.67 7.86
C GLU A 124 -2.25 -0.30 8.47
N THR A 125 -2.83 -0.28 9.67
CA THR A 125 -3.00 0.97 10.41
C THR A 125 -1.66 1.49 10.90
N THR A 126 -1.48 2.81 10.90
CA THR A 126 -0.26 3.43 11.44
C THR A 126 -0.25 3.41 12.97
N ALA A 127 -1.43 3.52 13.59
CA ALA A 127 -1.64 3.32 15.01
C ALA A 127 -1.88 1.84 15.34
N ALA A 128 -1.56 1.45 16.57
CA ALA A 128 -1.74 0.10 17.10
C ALA A 128 -2.74 0.09 18.28
N GLY A 129 -3.32 -1.08 18.57
CA GLY A 129 -4.23 -1.27 19.70
C GLY A 129 -5.45 -2.11 19.35
N GLY A 130 -6.13 -2.65 20.36
CA GLY A 130 -7.30 -3.53 20.26
C GLY A 130 -8.54 -2.81 19.75
N ALA A 131 -8.59 -1.49 19.89
CA ALA A 131 -9.60 -0.64 19.27
C ALA A 131 -9.37 -0.42 17.77
N ARG A 132 -8.19 -0.76 17.23
CA ARG A 132 -7.90 -0.58 15.80
C ARG A 132 -8.48 -1.71 14.98
N SER A 133 -9.21 -1.38 13.93
CA SER A 133 -9.67 -2.32 12.92
C SER A 133 -9.57 -1.73 11.53
N LEU A 134 -9.32 -2.60 10.56
CA LEU A 134 -9.23 -2.26 9.16
C LEU A 134 -10.12 -3.23 8.40
N ALA A 135 -11.02 -2.73 7.58
CA ALA A 135 -11.76 -3.54 6.61
C ALA A 135 -11.38 -3.07 5.21
N ILE A 136 -11.03 -4.04 4.36
CA ILE A 136 -10.73 -3.82 2.95
C ILE A 136 -11.75 -4.61 2.16
N ASP A 137 -12.52 -3.90 1.36
CA ASP A 137 -13.44 -4.45 0.38
C ASP A 137 -12.92 -4.15 -1.02
N ARG A 138 -13.03 -5.14 -1.91
CA ARG A 138 -12.93 -4.88 -3.34
C ARG A 138 -14.34 -4.58 -3.84
N ALA A 139 -14.63 -3.32 -4.15
CA ALA A 139 -15.96 -2.94 -4.60
C ALA A 139 -16.32 -3.65 -5.93
N GLY A 140 -17.33 -4.52 -5.88
CA GLY A 140 -18.04 -5.02 -7.06
C GLY A 140 -19.45 -4.41 -7.10
N VAL A 141 -19.83 -3.90 -8.27
CA VAL A 141 -21.14 -3.33 -8.66
C VAL A 141 -21.64 -2.13 -7.83
N GLY A 142 -21.62 -0.94 -8.46
CA GLY A 142 -22.44 0.21 -8.03
C GLY A 142 -21.74 1.54 -7.76
N THR A 143 -20.41 1.62 -7.81
CA THR A 143 -19.70 2.91 -7.73
C THR A 143 -18.40 2.84 -8.56
N PRO A 144 -18.02 3.88 -9.33
CA PRO A 144 -17.06 3.74 -10.40
C PRO A 144 -15.64 3.53 -9.86
N GLY A 145 -15.16 2.28 -9.94
CA GLY A 145 -13.81 1.97 -10.40
C GLY A 145 -13.95 1.29 -11.77
N PRO A 146 -12.92 1.33 -12.63
CA PRO A 146 -13.10 1.11 -14.06
C PRO A 146 -13.35 -0.38 -14.35
N GLY A 147 -14.57 -0.66 -14.81
CA GLY A 147 -15.26 -1.96 -14.78
C GLY A 147 -16.75 -1.78 -14.43
N GLY A 148 -17.10 -0.65 -13.79
CA GLY A 148 -18.48 -0.18 -13.64
C GLY A 148 -19.04 0.44 -14.93
N ASN A 149 -20.36 0.33 -15.10
CA ASN A 149 -21.11 0.94 -16.19
C ASN A 149 -20.77 2.44 -16.33
N LEU A 150 -20.38 2.89 -17.53
CA LEU A 150 -20.15 4.31 -17.84
C LEU A 150 -21.44 5.14 -17.83
N LEU A 151 -22.60 4.48 -17.81
CA LEU A 151 -23.91 5.11 -17.71
C LEU A 151 -24.40 5.08 -16.25
N ALA A 152 -24.66 6.27 -15.70
CA ALA A 152 -25.23 6.40 -14.35
C ALA A 152 -26.73 6.05 -14.30
N ASN A 153 -27.45 6.23 -15.41
CA ASN A 153 -28.90 6.02 -15.52
C ASN A 153 -29.25 5.11 -16.72
N GLY A 154 -28.58 3.96 -16.82
CA GLY A 154 -28.77 2.99 -17.89
C GLY A 154 -30.12 2.27 -17.87
N GLY A 155 -30.69 2.07 -16.68
CA GLY A 155 -32.02 1.49 -16.46
C GLY A 155 -33.12 2.52 -16.21
N PHE A 156 -32.92 3.79 -16.58
CA PHE A 156 -33.98 4.83 -16.58
C PHE A 156 -34.72 5.11 -15.25
N GLU A 157 -34.18 4.69 -14.11
CA GLU A 157 -34.75 4.93 -12.77
C GLU A 157 -34.86 6.42 -12.44
N SER A 158 -33.99 7.24 -13.05
CA SER A 158 -34.06 8.71 -13.00
C SER A 158 -34.66 9.31 -14.28
N ASP A 159 -35.62 8.61 -14.90
CA ASP A 159 -36.23 8.96 -16.18
C ASP A 159 -35.18 9.13 -17.28
N LEU A 160 -35.23 10.22 -18.05
CA LEU A 160 -34.23 10.53 -19.08
C LEU A 160 -33.06 11.39 -18.56
N ALA A 161 -32.85 11.47 -17.24
CA ALA A 161 -31.64 12.09 -16.71
C ALA A 161 -30.40 11.46 -17.35
N ASP A 162 -29.44 12.30 -17.73
CA ASP A 162 -28.23 11.95 -18.49
C ASP A 162 -28.40 11.53 -19.95
N TRP A 163 -29.62 11.33 -20.46
CA TRP A 163 -29.84 11.02 -21.87
C TRP A 163 -30.27 12.25 -22.67
N THR A 164 -29.82 12.33 -23.92
CA THR A 164 -30.29 13.33 -24.88
C THR A 164 -31.33 12.67 -25.79
N LEU A 165 -32.54 13.22 -25.83
CA LEU A 165 -33.59 12.76 -26.72
C LEU A 165 -33.75 13.75 -27.89
N GLY A 166 -33.77 13.23 -29.12
CA GLY A 166 -33.94 13.99 -30.35
C GLY A 166 -34.80 13.26 -31.37
N GLY A 167 -34.90 13.83 -32.58
CA GLY A 167 -35.79 13.31 -33.63
C GLY A 167 -37.26 13.56 -33.32
N ASN A 168 -38.12 12.60 -33.66
CA ASN A 168 -39.52 12.61 -33.23
C ASN A 168 -39.60 12.09 -31.78
N THR A 169 -39.98 12.94 -30.84
CA THR A 169 -40.07 12.57 -29.42
C THR A 169 -41.49 12.24 -28.97
N SER A 170 -42.44 12.26 -29.90
CA SER A 170 -43.84 11.92 -29.61
C SER A 170 -43.94 10.45 -29.20
N LEU A 171 -44.65 10.16 -28.11
CA LEU A 171 -44.80 8.78 -27.59
C LEU A 171 -43.47 8.12 -27.18
N VAL A 172 -42.53 8.93 -26.68
CA VAL A 172 -41.32 8.46 -25.99
C VAL A 172 -41.39 8.85 -24.51
N PHE A 173 -41.41 7.86 -23.63
CA PHE A 173 -41.54 8.10 -22.19
C PHE A 173 -41.05 6.89 -21.39
N THR A 174 -40.64 7.13 -20.15
CA THR A 174 -40.32 6.08 -19.19
C THR A 174 -41.60 5.59 -18.50
N ASN A 175 -41.71 4.29 -18.25
CA ASN A 175 -42.85 3.69 -17.56
C ASN A 175 -42.47 2.39 -16.85
N GLY A 176 -43.41 1.76 -16.14
CA GLY A 176 -43.18 0.51 -15.41
C GLY A 176 -43.09 -0.77 -16.27
N THR A 177 -43.08 -0.66 -17.59
CA THR A 177 -42.75 -1.78 -18.48
C THR A 177 -41.23 -1.85 -18.59
N ALA A 178 -40.61 -2.37 -17.54
CA ALA A 178 -39.17 -2.48 -17.38
C ALA A 178 -38.75 -3.96 -17.47
N HIS A 179 -37.49 -4.20 -17.83
CA HIS A 179 -36.84 -5.51 -17.70
C HIS A 179 -36.40 -5.74 -16.25
N SER A 180 -35.80 -4.73 -15.64
CA SER A 180 -35.44 -4.72 -14.22
C SER A 180 -35.81 -3.38 -13.57
N GLY A 181 -35.73 -3.27 -12.25
CA GLY A 181 -36.07 -2.01 -11.57
C GLY A 181 -37.56 -1.62 -11.70
N ALA A 182 -37.81 -0.31 -11.60
CA ALA A 182 -39.15 0.27 -11.60
C ALA A 182 -39.51 0.98 -12.91
N LYS A 183 -38.51 1.32 -13.75
CA LYS A 183 -38.73 2.07 -14.98
C LYS A 183 -37.93 1.49 -16.15
N GLY A 184 -38.52 1.53 -17.35
CA GLY A 184 -37.85 1.29 -18.63
C GLY A 184 -38.31 2.32 -19.66
N LEU A 185 -37.60 2.43 -20.78
CA LEU A 185 -37.94 3.40 -21.84
C LEU A 185 -38.87 2.79 -22.89
N ALA A 186 -40.05 3.39 -23.09
CA ALA A 186 -40.96 3.06 -24.18
C ALA A 186 -40.78 4.04 -25.35
N MET A 187 -40.68 3.52 -26.58
CA MET A 187 -40.54 4.31 -27.81
C MET A 187 -41.55 3.84 -28.87
N GLY A 188 -42.56 4.67 -29.13
CA GLY A 188 -43.71 4.34 -30.01
C GLY A 188 -43.99 5.38 -31.09
N THR A 189 -42.95 6.01 -31.64
CA THR A 189 -43.13 7.12 -32.58
C THR A 189 -43.79 6.69 -33.90
N VAL A 190 -44.71 7.52 -34.38
CA VAL A 190 -45.42 7.36 -35.66
C VAL A 190 -44.86 8.34 -36.69
N GLY A 191 -44.69 7.90 -37.94
CA GLY A 191 -44.25 8.76 -39.06
C GLY A 191 -42.79 9.25 -39.02
N GLY A 192 -42.00 8.92 -37.99
CA GLY A 192 -40.59 9.27 -37.87
C GLY A 192 -39.93 8.58 -36.67
N SER A 193 -38.60 8.62 -36.57
CA SER A 193 -37.83 7.95 -35.51
C SER A 193 -37.50 8.88 -34.34
N ALA A 194 -37.55 8.34 -33.12
CA ALA A 194 -36.88 8.92 -31.96
C ALA A 194 -35.39 8.58 -31.99
N VAL A 195 -34.54 9.45 -31.44
CA VAL A 195 -33.13 9.16 -31.20
C VAL A 195 -32.82 9.44 -29.74
N LEU A 196 -32.47 8.39 -29.00
CA LEU A 196 -31.90 8.48 -27.65
C LEU A 196 -30.37 8.41 -27.79
N SER A 197 -29.63 9.35 -27.24
CA SER A 197 -28.17 9.36 -27.34
C SER A 197 -27.47 9.83 -26.08
N ARG A 198 -26.21 9.40 -25.95
CA ARG A 198 -25.27 9.83 -24.91
C ARG A 198 -23.87 9.92 -25.49
N THR A 199 -23.17 11.01 -25.18
CA THR A 199 -21.72 11.08 -25.36
C THR A 199 -21.03 10.55 -24.11
N LEU A 200 -20.17 9.55 -24.30
CA LEU A 200 -19.41 8.90 -23.25
C LEU A 200 -17.95 9.33 -23.36
N ALA A 201 -17.29 9.55 -22.22
CA ALA A 201 -15.84 9.67 -22.19
C ALA A 201 -15.24 8.29 -22.46
N THR A 202 -14.37 8.20 -23.45
CA THR A 202 -13.74 6.95 -23.90
C THR A 202 -12.25 7.15 -24.11
N VAL A 203 -11.54 6.08 -24.44
CA VAL A 203 -10.10 6.11 -24.66
C VAL A 203 -9.79 5.51 -26.03
N PRO A 204 -9.05 6.21 -26.91
CA PRO A 204 -8.68 5.66 -28.21
C PRO A 204 -7.92 4.33 -28.06
N GLY A 205 -8.34 3.32 -28.81
CA GLY A 205 -7.78 1.96 -28.79
C GLY A 205 -8.39 1.04 -27.73
N GLU A 206 -9.15 1.57 -26.77
CA GLU A 206 -9.80 0.74 -25.74
C GLU A 206 -11.04 0.06 -26.29
N THR A 207 -11.25 -1.17 -25.84
CA THR A 207 -12.42 -1.96 -26.19
C THR A 207 -13.48 -1.82 -25.10
N TYR A 208 -14.72 -1.61 -25.51
CA TYR A 208 -15.89 -1.48 -24.65
C TYR A 208 -16.92 -2.54 -25.02
N VAL A 209 -17.66 -3.01 -24.02
CA VAL A 209 -18.84 -3.86 -24.18
C VAL A 209 -20.06 -2.98 -23.94
N ILE A 210 -20.96 -2.95 -24.93
CA ILE A 210 -22.28 -2.32 -24.82
C ILE A 210 -23.27 -3.46 -24.63
N ASP A 211 -24.05 -3.42 -23.57
CA ASP A 211 -25.12 -4.36 -23.27
C ASP A 211 -26.44 -3.63 -23.02
N PHE A 212 -27.56 -4.25 -23.39
CA PHE A 212 -28.91 -3.73 -23.12
C PHE A 212 -29.97 -4.82 -23.33
N TRP A 213 -31.16 -4.57 -22.80
CA TRP A 213 -32.34 -5.42 -22.99
C TRP A 213 -33.40 -4.70 -23.85
N LEU A 214 -33.87 -5.39 -24.90
CA LEU A 214 -34.82 -4.82 -25.86
C LEU A 214 -36.02 -5.75 -26.08
N ARG A 215 -37.22 -5.19 -26.00
CA ARG A 215 -38.50 -5.85 -26.28
C ARG A 215 -39.22 -5.15 -27.43
N ASN A 216 -39.85 -5.94 -28.32
CA ASN A 216 -40.78 -5.44 -29.34
C ASN A 216 -42.20 -5.88 -29.00
N ALA A 217 -43.14 -4.95 -28.83
CA ALA A 217 -44.55 -5.32 -28.63
C ALA A 217 -45.28 -5.73 -29.94
N GLY A 218 -44.60 -5.74 -31.08
CA GLY A 218 -45.17 -6.09 -32.39
C GLY A 218 -45.76 -4.88 -33.11
N GLY A 219 -46.26 -5.05 -34.33
CA GLY A 219 -46.72 -3.96 -35.20
C GLY A 219 -45.72 -3.64 -36.31
N THR A 220 -46.21 -3.11 -37.44
CA THR A 220 -45.40 -2.67 -38.58
C THR A 220 -46.05 -1.42 -39.21
N PRO A 221 -45.25 -0.42 -39.64
CA PRO A 221 -43.79 -0.47 -39.75
C PRO A 221 -43.05 -0.26 -38.42
N ASN A 222 -41.96 -1.00 -38.24
CA ASN A 222 -41.09 -0.88 -37.07
C ASN A 222 -39.62 -0.81 -37.41
N GLN A 223 -38.86 -0.06 -36.60
CA GLN A 223 -37.42 0.02 -36.72
C GLN A 223 -36.77 0.22 -35.35
N PHE A 224 -35.65 -0.46 -35.12
CA PHE A 224 -34.74 -0.17 -34.01
C PHE A 224 -33.30 -0.27 -34.50
N LYS A 225 -32.47 0.71 -34.18
CA LYS A 225 -31.07 0.77 -34.57
C LYS A 225 -30.22 1.18 -33.38
N VAL A 226 -29.13 0.46 -33.13
CA VAL A 226 -28.10 0.87 -32.17
C VAL A 226 -26.82 1.18 -32.92
N SER A 227 -26.17 2.27 -32.55
CA SER A 227 -24.91 2.72 -33.15
C SER A 227 -23.92 3.22 -32.12
N TRP A 228 -22.64 3.00 -32.42
CA TRP A 228 -21.51 3.57 -31.71
C TRP A 228 -20.74 4.49 -32.66
N ASP A 229 -20.64 5.76 -32.30
CA ASP A 229 -20.27 6.85 -33.18
C ASP A 229 -21.15 6.83 -34.43
N SER A 230 -20.56 6.80 -35.63
CA SER A 230 -21.29 6.67 -36.89
C SER A 230 -21.54 5.22 -37.31
N THR A 231 -21.06 4.23 -36.56
CA THR A 231 -21.10 2.81 -36.94
C THR A 231 -22.36 2.16 -36.39
N VAL A 232 -23.17 1.55 -37.26
CA VAL A 232 -24.36 0.79 -36.86
C VAL A 232 -23.94 -0.59 -36.37
N LEU A 233 -24.29 -0.91 -35.11
CA LEU A 233 -23.99 -2.20 -34.49
C LEU A 233 -25.08 -3.24 -34.78
N ALA A 234 -26.34 -2.81 -34.76
CA ALA A 234 -27.48 -3.62 -35.19
C ALA A 234 -28.60 -2.73 -35.71
N SER A 235 -29.39 -3.29 -36.63
CA SER A 235 -30.58 -2.68 -37.20
C SER A 235 -31.66 -3.73 -37.37
N HIS A 236 -32.83 -3.49 -36.78
CA HIS A 236 -34.03 -4.28 -36.92
C HIS A 236 -35.07 -3.47 -37.67
N VAL A 237 -35.70 -4.07 -38.69
CA VAL A 237 -36.73 -3.44 -39.52
C VAL A 237 -37.85 -4.45 -39.72
N ASP A 238 -39.09 -4.03 -39.46
CA ASP A 238 -40.31 -4.82 -39.60
C ASP A 238 -40.23 -6.23 -39.00
N VAL A 239 -39.55 -6.33 -37.85
CA VAL A 239 -39.38 -7.61 -37.14
C VAL A 239 -40.63 -7.95 -36.32
N PRO A 240 -40.93 -9.24 -36.11
CA PRO A 240 -42.07 -9.64 -35.28
C PRO A 240 -41.90 -9.21 -33.81
N ALA A 241 -42.99 -9.34 -33.04
CA ALA A 241 -42.94 -9.14 -31.59
C ALA A 241 -41.89 -10.07 -30.94
N GLN A 242 -41.17 -9.55 -29.94
CA GLN A 242 -40.19 -10.31 -29.17
C GLN A 242 -40.27 -9.92 -27.68
N PRO A 243 -40.07 -10.87 -26.75
CA PRO A 243 -39.87 -10.54 -25.34
C PRO A 243 -38.57 -9.75 -25.15
N TYR A 244 -38.31 -9.28 -23.93
CA TYR A 244 -37.00 -8.72 -23.60
C TYR A 244 -35.90 -9.71 -23.96
N THR A 245 -35.04 -9.27 -24.86
CA THR A 245 -33.92 -10.04 -25.38
C THR A 245 -32.65 -9.26 -25.11
N HIS A 246 -31.63 -9.94 -24.61
CA HIS A 246 -30.33 -9.35 -24.30
C HIS A 246 -29.51 -9.17 -25.58
N TYR A 247 -28.97 -7.98 -25.77
CA TYR A 247 -28.06 -7.66 -26.86
C TYR A 247 -26.74 -7.19 -26.28
N GLN A 248 -25.65 -7.66 -26.88
CA GLN A 248 -24.30 -7.32 -26.47
C GLN A 248 -23.42 -7.09 -27.69
N PHE A 249 -22.63 -6.01 -27.66
CA PHE A 249 -21.70 -5.66 -28.72
C PHE A 249 -20.35 -5.25 -28.14
N THR A 250 -19.29 -5.61 -28.83
CA THR A 250 -17.93 -5.17 -28.50
C THR A 250 -17.48 -4.14 -29.53
N VAL A 251 -17.01 -2.98 -29.05
CA VAL A 251 -16.56 -1.86 -29.90
C VAL A 251 -15.21 -1.37 -29.42
N THR A 252 -14.40 -0.82 -30.33
CA THR A 252 -13.15 -0.16 -29.96
C THR A 252 -13.30 1.33 -30.19
N ALA A 253 -13.07 2.14 -29.15
CA ALA A 253 -13.14 3.59 -29.27
C ALA A 253 -11.97 4.12 -30.10
N SER A 254 -12.22 5.13 -30.94
CA SER A 254 -11.20 5.75 -31.79
C SER A 254 -10.79 7.15 -31.31
N ALA A 255 -11.54 7.70 -30.35
CA ALA A 255 -11.38 9.05 -29.83
C ALA A 255 -11.52 9.04 -28.29
N THR A 256 -11.31 10.21 -27.67
CA THR A 256 -11.46 10.42 -26.22
C THR A 256 -12.92 10.53 -25.77
N THR A 257 -13.85 10.54 -26.72
CA THR A 257 -15.28 10.48 -26.49
C THR A 257 -15.93 9.69 -27.62
N SER A 258 -16.96 8.92 -27.30
CA SER A 258 -17.77 8.21 -28.29
C SER A 258 -19.27 8.44 -28.06
N ALA A 259 -20.05 8.47 -29.12
CA ALA A 259 -21.49 8.63 -29.08
C ALA A 259 -22.20 7.27 -29.13
N LEU A 260 -22.91 6.91 -28.06
CA LEU A 260 -23.87 5.81 -28.10
C LEU A 260 -25.24 6.37 -28.51
N ALA A 261 -25.89 5.75 -29.49
CA ALA A 261 -27.23 6.15 -29.91
C ALA A 261 -28.14 4.96 -30.21
N PHE A 262 -29.41 5.12 -29.84
CA PHE A 262 -30.51 4.24 -30.16
C PHE A 262 -31.55 5.02 -30.95
N GLU A 263 -31.88 4.55 -32.14
CA GLU A 263 -32.92 5.12 -32.99
C GLU A 263 -34.08 4.13 -33.09
N ALA A 264 -35.31 4.59 -32.87
CA ALA A 264 -36.47 3.71 -32.95
C ALA A 264 -37.70 4.38 -33.54
N ARG A 265 -38.48 3.58 -34.26
CA ARG A 265 -39.81 3.89 -34.78
C ARG A 265 -40.72 2.70 -34.55
N GLN A 266 -41.98 2.94 -34.18
CA GLN A 266 -42.95 1.86 -34.06
C GLN A 266 -44.40 2.34 -34.25
N ASP A 267 -45.08 1.80 -35.26
CA ASP A 267 -46.31 2.36 -35.83
C ASP A 267 -47.35 1.25 -36.14
N PRO A 268 -48.43 1.07 -35.35
CA PRO A 268 -48.63 1.54 -33.98
C PRO A 268 -48.24 0.46 -32.96
N SER A 269 -47.23 0.74 -32.11
CA SER A 269 -46.91 -0.04 -30.89
C SER A 269 -45.73 0.60 -30.15
N TYR A 270 -44.97 -0.16 -29.35
CA TYR A 270 -43.77 0.30 -28.66
C TYR A 270 -42.60 -0.69 -28.76
N TRP A 271 -41.41 -0.13 -28.91
CA TRP A 271 -40.18 -0.75 -28.42
C TRP A 271 -40.01 -0.42 -26.94
N TYR A 272 -39.54 -1.38 -26.14
CA TYR A 272 -39.11 -1.13 -24.78
C TYR A 272 -37.63 -1.44 -24.62
N LEU A 273 -36.86 -0.44 -24.22
CA LEU A 273 -35.42 -0.50 -24.00
C LEU A 273 -35.12 -0.32 -22.53
N ASP A 274 -34.24 -1.15 -21.98
CA ASP A 274 -33.88 -1.08 -20.58
C ASP A 274 -32.49 -1.65 -20.29
N ASP A 275 -31.99 -1.41 -19.07
CA ASP A 275 -30.74 -1.95 -18.52
C ASP A 275 -29.53 -1.75 -19.45
N ILE A 276 -29.33 -0.53 -19.95
CA ILE A 276 -28.19 -0.24 -20.83
C ILE A 276 -26.92 -0.12 -19.99
N ALA A 277 -25.89 -0.88 -20.33
CA ALA A 277 -24.56 -0.66 -19.81
C ALA A 277 -23.48 -0.55 -20.89
N VAL A 278 -22.46 0.24 -20.57
CA VAL A 278 -21.23 0.35 -21.33
C VAL A 278 -20.08 0.14 -20.37
N THR A 279 -19.33 -0.94 -20.55
CA THR A 279 -18.22 -1.32 -19.68
C THR A 279 -16.94 -1.47 -20.48
N THR A 280 -15.79 -1.35 -19.85
CA THR A 280 -14.49 -1.61 -20.49
C THR A 280 -14.25 -3.12 -20.59
N SER A 281 -13.86 -3.59 -21.77
CA SER A 281 -13.53 -4.99 -22.02
C SER A 281 -12.08 -5.27 -21.61
N GLY A 282 -11.86 -5.85 -20.43
CA GLY A 282 -10.54 -6.32 -19.98
C GLY A 282 -10.64 -7.32 -18.83
N ALA A 283 -9.54 -8.00 -18.54
CA ALA A 283 -9.48 -8.96 -17.43
C ALA A 283 -9.47 -8.23 -16.08
N ASP A 284 -10.24 -8.72 -15.12
CA ASP A 284 -10.26 -8.17 -13.76
C ASP A 284 -8.86 -8.17 -13.12
N ILE A 285 -8.37 -7.00 -12.75
CA ILE A 285 -7.06 -6.85 -12.09
C ILE A 285 -7.22 -7.12 -10.59
N THR A 286 -6.96 -8.35 -10.12
CA THR A 286 -7.33 -8.79 -8.76
C THR A 286 -6.45 -8.25 -7.63
N LEU A 287 -5.18 -7.97 -7.89
CA LEU A 287 -4.15 -7.58 -6.90
C LEU A 287 -4.08 -8.52 -5.67
N GLY A 288 -4.49 -9.78 -5.84
CA GLY A 288 -4.52 -10.78 -4.78
C GLY A 288 -5.73 -10.72 -3.83
N PHE A 289 -6.70 -9.82 -4.08
CA PHE A 289 -7.96 -9.68 -3.33
C PHE A 289 -9.19 -10.26 -4.08
N GLY A 290 -8.96 -11.21 -4.99
CA GLY A 290 -10.03 -11.87 -5.75
C GLY A 290 -10.81 -10.95 -6.72
N THR A 291 -11.96 -11.44 -7.17
CA THR A 291 -12.95 -10.71 -8.00
C THR A 291 -14.31 -10.71 -7.30
N GLY A 292 -15.05 -9.60 -7.37
CA GLY A 292 -16.41 -9.47 -6.83
C GLY A 292 -16.51 -8.80 -5.45
N ALA A 293 -17.72 -8.30 -5.15
CA ALA A 293 -18.09 -7.52 -3.95
C ALA A 293 -18.01 -8.27 -2.60
N ALA A 294 -17.37 -9.43 -2.57
CA ALA A 294 -17.46 -10.40 -1.48
C ALA A 294 -16.11 -10.77 -0.84
N ASP A 295 -14.97 -10.26 -1.31
CA ASP A 295 -13.69 -10.44 -0.60
C ASP A 295 -13.53 -9.37 0.50
N HIS A 296 -14.48 -9.38 1.44
CA HIS A 296 -14.44 -8.55 2.64
C HIS A 296 -13.41 -9.09 3.61
N ARG A 297 -12.29 -8.37 3.75
CA ARG A 297 -11.20 -8.79 4.64
C ARG A 297 -11.06 -7.81 5.78
N THR A 298 -11.09 -8.35 7.00
CA THR A 298 -10.91 -7.56 8.21
C THR A 298 -9.63 -7.93 8.93
N GLY A 299 -8.93 -6.91 9.39
CA GLY A 299 -7.78 -7.00 10.28
C GLY A 299 -8.12 -6.29 11.59
N ARG A 300 -7.64 -6.82 12.71
CA ARG A 300 -7.77 -6.18 14.02
C ARG A 300 -6.40 -6.04 14.65
N GLY A 301 -6.15 -4.88 15.23
CA GLY A 301 -5.02 -4.70 16.10
C GLY A 301 -5.28 -5.40 17.43
N THR A 302 -4.22 -5.63 18.18
CA THR A 302 -4.30 -6.10 19.56
C THR A 302 -3.82 -5.00 20.48
N ASP A 303 -4.45 -4.88 21.65
CA ASP A 303 -3.96 -3.96 22.67
C ASP A 303 -2.54 -4.33 23.08
N ALA A 304 -1.81 -3.33 23.55
CA ALA A 304 -0.65 -3.61 24.36
C ALA A 304 -1.15 -4.36 25.58
N VAL A 305 -0.76 -5.62 25.74
CA VAL A 305 -1.17 -6.39 26.90
C VAL A 305 -0.35 -5.92 28.09
N ALA A 306 -0.95 -5.07 28.92
CA ALA A 306 -0.59 -4.92 30.33
C ALA A 306 -1.33 -5.96 31.19
N GLY A 307 -1.50 -7.16 30.64
CA GLY A 307 -2.00 -8.32 31.38
C GLY A 307 -0.84 -9.01 32.07
N ALA A 308 -1.08 -9.62 33.23
CA ALA A 308 -0.10 -10.40 33.97
C ALA A 308 0.33 -11.66 33.20
N ARG A 309 1.03 -11.51 32.07
CA ARG A 309 1.94 -12.54 31.60
C ARG A 309 3.12 -12.47 32.53
N LYS A 310 3.10 -13.37 33.49
CA LYS A 310 4.31 -13.84 34.15
C LYS A 310 5.17 -14.56 33.07
N GLY A 311 6.46 -14.80 33.33
CA GLY A 311 7.46 -15.17 32.31
C GLY A 311 7.13 -16.36 31.37
N ILE A 312 8.06 -16.75 30.48
CA ILE A 312 7.87 -17.77 29.43
C ILE A 312 7.25 -19.09 29.94
N LEU A 313 7.50 -19.47 31.21
CA LEU A 313 6.97 -20.68 31.84
C LEU A 313 5.62 -20.49 32.55
N ASP A 314 5.10 -19.27 32.58
CA ASP A 314 3.86 -18.91 33.24
C ASP A 314 2.71 -18.71 32.24
N SER A 315 1.48 -18.57 32.74
CA SER A 315 0.27 -18.77 31.95
C SER A 315 0.20 -17.85 30.72
N LEU A 316 0.26 -18.45 29.54
CA LEU A 316 -0.02 -17.79 28.28
C LEU A 316 -1.46 -18.14 27.88
N SER A 317 -2.39 -17.19 28.03
CA SER A 317 -3.79 -17.29 27.58
C SER A 317 -4.49 -18.63 27.88
N GLY A 318 -5.02 -18.78 29.09
CA GLY A 318 -5.81 -19.97 29.47
C GLY A 318 -5.72 -20.42 30.93
N GLY A 319 -4.92 -19.73 31.76
CA GLY A 319 -4.84 -20.00 33.20
C GLY A 319 -4.00 -21.21 33.62
N THR A 320 -3.42 -21.95 32.67
CA THR A 320 -2.47 -23.05 32.95
C THR A 320 -1.03 -22.54 32.87
N SER A 321 -0.31 -22.56 33.99
CA SER A 321 1.13 -22.27 34.08
C SER A 321 1.92 -23.58 34.12
N ILE A 322 3.11 -23.65 33.49
CA ILE A 322 4.00 -24.81 33.57
C ILE A 322 4.54 -24.97 35.01
N ASP A 323 4.73 -23.87 35.71
CA ASP A 323 5.18 -23.83 37.11
C ASP A 323 4.20 -24.50 38.07
N THR A 324 2.88 -24.39 37.79
CA THR A 324 1.83 -24.84 38.72
C THR A 324 1.03 -26.04 38.22
N ILE A 325 1.57 -26.82 37.27
CA ILE A 325 0.88 -28.03 36.79
C ILE A 325 0.79 -29.04 37.93
N ASP A 326 -0.43 -29.39 38.33
CA ASP A 326 -0.68 -30.54 39.20
C ASP A 326 -0.91 -31.80 38.36
N ILE A 327 0.14 -32.63 38.26
CA ILE A 327 0.11 -33.90 37.53
C ILE A 327 -0.86 -34.90 38.19
N GLY A 328 -1.09 -34.80 39.50
CA GLY A 328 -1.99 -35.69 40.24
C GLY A 328 -3.47 -35.45 39.93
N ALA A 329 -3.82 -34.25 39.50
CA ALA A 329 -5.17 -33.85 39.10
C ALA A 329 -5.53 -34.25 37.64
N LEU A 330 -4.56 -34.69 36.84
CA LEU A 330 -4.75 -35.08 35.44
C LEU A 330 -5.36 -36.49 35.35
N ARG A 331 -6.68 -36.60 35.49
CA ARG A 331 -7.42 -37.86 35.41
C ARG A 331 -8.66 -37.78 34.52
N GLY A 332 -8.93 -38.88 33.79
CA GLY A 332 -10.09 -38.99 32.90
C GLY A 332 -10.00 -38.07 31.68
N THR A 333 -11.10 -37.97 30.93
CA THR A 333 -11.17 -37.21 29.67
C THR A 333 -10.90 -35.70 29.83
N ALA A 334 -11.25 -35.12 30.99
CA ALA A 334 -10.90 -33.74 31.33
C ALA A 334 -9.40 -33.58 31.63
N GLY A 335 -8.78 -34.57 32.28
CA GLY A 335 -7.33 -34.63 32.50
C GLY A 335 -6.54 -34.76 31.19
N ASP A 336 -7.05 -35.53 30.22
CA ASP A 336 -6.43 -35.65 28.89
C ASP A 336 -6.45 -34.31 28.13
N ALA A 337 -7.53 -33.55 28.24
CA ALA A 337 -7.63 -32.21 27.65
C ALA A 337 -6.65 -31.22 28.32
N ALA A 338 -6.54 -31.28 29.66
CA ALA A 338 -5.59 -30.46 30.42
C ALA A 338 -4.12 -30.83 30.12
N LEU A 339 -3.82 -32.12 29.95
CA LEU A 339 -2.49 -32.60 29.55
C LEU A 339 -2.13 -32.12 28.13
N LYS A 340 -3.06 -32.18 27.17
CA LYS A 340 -2.85 -31.64 25.82
C LYS A 340 -2.59 -30.12 25.85
N ALA A 341 -3.32 -29.38 26.69
CA ALA A 341 -3.09 -27.96 26.89
C ALA A 341 -1.70 -27.66 27.51
N ALA A 342 -1.28 -28.48 28.49
CA ALA A 342 0.05 -28.39 29.09
C ALA A 342 1.17 -28.68 28.10
N ILE A 343 1.04 -29.71 27.25
CA ILE A 343 2.01 -30.04 26.19
C ILE A 343 2.13 -28.87 25.21
N ALA A 344 1.00 -28.32 24.74
CA ALA A 344 1.01 -27.17 23.83
C ALA A 344 1.65 -25.92 24.48
N GLN A 345 1.50 -25.74 25.79
CA GLN A 345 2.16 -24.66 26.53
C GLN A 345 3.67 -24.88 26.63
N VAL A 346 4.13 -26.11 26.89
CA VAL A 346 5.56 -26.46 26.90
C VAL A 346 6.19 -26.25 25.52
N GLU A 347 5.50 -26.64 24.44
CA GLU A 347 5.97 -26.42 23.07
C GLU A 347 6.14 -24.94 22.74
N ARG A 348 5.18 -24.09 23.15
CA ARG A 348 5.28 -22.63 23.01
C ARG A 348 6.41 -22.05 23.85
N ALA A 349 6.53 -22.47 25.11
CA ALA A 349 7.60 -22.03 25.98
C ALA A 349 8.98 -22.38 25.41
N LEU A 350 9.14 -23.58 24.85
CA LEU A 350 10.37 -24.00 24.17
C LEU A 350 10.66 -23.11 22.95
N ALA A 351 9.65 -22.76 22.16
CA ALA A 351 9.80 -21.85 21.03
C ALA A 351 10.22 -20.43 21.49
N GLU A 352 9.61 -19.89 22.54
CA GLU A 352 9.98 -18.57 23.09
C GLU A 352 11.38 -18.56 23.71
N VAL A 353 11.80 -19.62 24.42
CA VAL A 353 13.19 -19.76 24.91
C VAL A 353 14.19 -19.82 23.74
N THR A 354 13.82 -20.50 22.66
CA THR A 354 14.68 -20.59 21.46
C THR A 354 14.81 -19.23 20.78
N ASP A 355 13.73 -18.47 20.64
CA ASP A 355 13.73 -17.11 20.09
C ASP A 355 14.52 -16.13 20.99
N ALA A 356 14.34 -16.21 22.30
CA ALA A 356 15.13 -15.46 23.28
C ALA A 356 16.64 -15.76 23.16
N GLY A 357 17.00 -17.04 23.02
CA GLY A 357 18.37 -17.48 22.77
C GLY A 357 18.94 -16.93 21.46
N ALA A 358 18.15 -16.92 20.39
CA ALA A 358 18.55 -16.36 19.10
C ALA A 358 18.79 -14.84 19.19
N LYS A 359 17.90 -14.10 19.87
CA LYS A 359 18.04 -12.65 20.10
C LYS A 359 19.28 -12.31 20.94
N LEU A 360 19.54 -13.07 22.01
CA LEU A 360 20.75 -12.92 22.81
C LEU A 360 22.02 -13.24 22.00
N GLY A 361 21.97 -14.28 21.15
CA GLY A 361 23.06 -14.64 20.25
C GLY A 361 23.37 -13.54 19.23
N ALA A 362 22.34 -12.97 18.60
CA ALA A 362 22.49 -11.83 17.69
C ALA A 362 23.04 -10.59 18.40
N GLY A 363 22.54 -10.30 19.60
CA GLY A 363 23.06 -9.23 20.46
C GLY A 363 24.54 -9.42 20.79
N LYS A 364 24.95 -10.64 21.16
CA LYS A 364 26.36 -11.00 21.40
C LYS A 364 27.23 -10.73 20.17
N THR A 365 26.82 -11.18 18.99
CA THR A 365 27.56 -10.94 17.73
C THR A 365 27.73 -9.45 17.45
N ARG A 366 26.68 -8.65 17.72
CA ARG A 366 26.74 -7.19 17.56
C ARG A 366 27.68 -6.54 18.58
N ILE A 367 27.66 -6.96 19.85
CA ILE A 367 28.61 -6.51 20.88
C ILE A 367 30.04 -6.85 20.47
N ASP A 368 30.30 -8.08 20.01
CA ASP A 368 31.63 -8.51 19.59
C ASP A 368 32.15 -7.67 18.40
N GLY A 369 31.29 -7.37 17.43
CA GLY A 369 31.61 -6.48 16.31
C GLY A 369 31.92 -5.04 16.77
N GLN A 370 31.13 -4.49 17.69
CA GLN A 370 31.37 -3.17 18.26
C GLN A 370 32.68 -3.13 19.06
N LYS A 371 32.97 -4.16 19.86
CA LYS A 371 34.22 -4.30 20.60
C LYS A 371 35.43 -4.34 19.66
N ALA A 372 35.34 -5.07 18.56
CA ALA A 372 36.41 -5.13 17.55
C ALA A 372 36.63 -3.76 16.86
N PHE A 373 35.54 -3.06 16.52
CA PHE A 373 35.61 -1.72 15.93
C PHE A 373 36.22 -0.70 16.89
N VAL A 374 35.76 -0.64 18.14
CA VAL A 374 36.33 0.25 19.18
C VAL A 374 37.79 -0.10 19.44
N GLY A 375 38.14 -1.39 19.51
CA GLY A 375 39.54 -1.83 19.61
C GLY A 375 40.41 -1.36 18.44
N SER A 376 39.87 -1.33 17.23
CA SER A 376 40.58 -0.81 16.05
C SER A 376 40.73 0.70 16.09
N LEU A 377 39.70 1.44 16.52
CA LEU A 377 39.77 2.89 16.71
C LEU A 377 40.78 3.28 17.79
N MET A 378 40.83 2.56 18.90
CA MET A 378 41.83 2.79 19.96
C MET A 378 43.25 2.60 19.42
N LYS A 379 43.51 1.50 18.72
CA LYS A 379 44.82 1.24 18.08
C LYS A 379 45.18 2.29 17.03
N ALA A 380 44.21 2.75 16.24
CA ALA A 380 44.44 3.81 15.26
C ALA A 380 44.79 5.14 15.94
N ASN A 381 44.03 5.51 16.98
CA ASN A 381 44.25 6.73 17.73
C ASN A 381 45.57 6.72 18.49
N GLU A 382 45.98 5.59 19.09
CA GLU A 382 47.31 5.42 19.70
C GLU A 382 48.42 5.66 18.68
N ARG A 383 48.30 5.13 17.46
CA ARG A 383 49.29 5.38 16.39
C ARG A 383 49.28 6.82 15.93
N THR A 384 48.11 7.44 15.75
CA THR A 384 48.02 8.83 15.31
C THR A 384 48.58 9.79 16.36
N LEU A 385 48.24 9.59 17.64
CA LEU A 385 48.84 10.33 18.75
C LEU A 385 50.34 10.07 18.84
N GLY A 386 50.78 8.82 18.69
CA GLY A 386 52.20 8.48 18.65
C GLY A 386 52.96 9.21 17.54
N ILE A 387 52.43 9.23 16.31
CA ILE A 387 53.05 9.96 15.19
C ILE A 387 53.09 11.47 15.46
N LEU A 388 51.99 12.06 15.97
CA LEU A 388 51.95 13.49 16.24
C LEU A 388 52.90 13.89 17.36
N VAL A 389 52.97 13.10 18.43
CA VAL A 389 53.86 13.38 19.57
C VAL A 389 55.32 13.08 19.23
N ASP A 390 55.62 11.97 18.57
CA ASP A 390 56.99 11.61 18.19
C ASP A 390 57.56 12.58 17.15
N ALA A 391 56.75 13.00 16.16
CA ALA A 391 57.19 13.99 15.17
C ALA A 391 57.45 15.36 15.80
N ASP A 392 56.60 15.82 16.71
CA ASP A 392 56.78 17.09 17.43
C ASP A 392 58.05 17.05 18.31
N ILE A 393 58.30 15.93 18.99
CA ILE A 393 59.53 15.73 19.77
C ILE A 393 60.78 15.79 18.87
N GLU A 394 60.76 15.22 17.67
CA GLU A 394 61.91 15.28 16.74
C GLU A 394 62.12 16.68 16.14
N GLU A 395 61.04 17.39 15.79
CA GLU A 395 61.12 18.78 15.31
C GLU A 395 61.67 19.70 16.41
N GLU A 396 61.15 19.61 17.64
CA GLU A 396 61.59 20.41 18.77
C GLU A 396 63.02 20.05 19.21
N SER A 397 63.40 18.76 19.15
CA SER A 397 64.77 18.29 19.37
C SER A 397 65.74 18.86 18.33
N THR A 398 65.33 18.91 17.06
CA THR A 398 66.12 19.49 15.98
C THR A 398 66.23 21.01 16.12
N ARG A 399 65.13 21.68 16.46
CA ARG A 399 65.08 23.11 16.75
C ARG A 399 65.98 23.49 17.92
N LEU A 400 65.96 22.71 18.99
CA LEU A 400 66.82 22.89 20.16
C LEU A 400 68.30 22.75 19.79
N LYS A 401 68.67 21.72 19.01
CA LYS A 401 70.05 21.53 18.53
C LYS A 401 70.50 22.66 17.60
N ALA A 402 69.63 23.11 16.70
CA ALA A 402 69.91 24.25 15.82
C ALA A 402 70.11 25.53 16.62
N LEU A 403 69.27 25.78 17.63
CA LEU A 403 69.38 26.94 18.52
C LEU A 403 70.66 26.89 19.36
N GLN A 404 71.02 25.73 19.91
CA GLN A 404 72.30 25.51 20.60
C GLN A 404 73.49 25.78 19.67
N THR A 405 73.43 25.32 18.42
CA THR A 405 74.47 25.57 17.41
C THR A 405 74.56 27.06 17.07
N GLN A 406 73.41 27.74 16.90
CA GLN A 406 73.36 29.18 16.63
C GLN A 406 73.92 29.99 17.81
N GLN A 407 73.62 29.59 19.05
CA GLN A 407 74.19 30.21 20.25
C GLN A 407 75.70 29.98 20.32
N GLN A 408 76.19 28.77 20.01
CA GLN A 408 77.62 28.47 19.95
C GLN A 408 78.34 29.31 18.88
N LEU A 409 77.76 29.44 17.68
CA LEU A 409 78.27 30.29 16.61
C LEU A 409 78.20 31.78 16.97
N GLY A 410 77.15 32.21 17.67
CA GLY A 410 76.99 33.55 18.19
C GLY A 410 78.09 33.91 19.20
N VAL A 411 78.36 33.01 20.16
CA VAL A 411 79.46 33.16 21.12
C VAL A 411 80.82 33.17 20.41
N GLN A 412 81.04 32.28 19.45
CA GLN A 412 82.30 32.22 18.70
C GLN A 412 82.49 33.48 17.84
N SER A 413 81.42 33.97 17.21
CA SER A 413 81.43 35.18 16.38
C SER A 413 81.64 36.44 17.23
N LEU A 414 81.03 36.53 18.43
CA LEU A 414 81.32 37.58 19.40
C LEU A 414 82.78 37.48 19.90
N GLY A 415 83.29 36.27 20.10
CA GLY A 415 84.70 36.02 20.41
C GLY A 415 85.65 36.54 19.32
N ILE A 416 85.35 36.25 18.04
CA ILE A 416 86.12 36.72 16.88
C ILE A 416 86.00 38.23 16.70
N ALA A 417 84.81 38.82 16.89
CA ALA A 417 84.62 40.26 16.79
C ALA A 417 85.39 41.01 17.88
N ASN A 418 85.43 40.47 19.10
CA ASN A 418 86.23 41.02 20.19
C ASN A 418 87.73 40.88 19.92
N SER A 419 88.20 39.73 19.43
CA SER A 419 89.63 39.54 19.12
C SER A 419 90.09 40.35 17.90
N ALA A 420 89.25 40.49 16.87
CA ALA A 420 89.51 41.34 15.70
C ALA A 420 89.57 42.84 16.09
N SER A 421 88.70 43.29 16.99
CA SER A 421 88.75 44.67 17.52
C SER A 421 90.02 44.90 18.35
N GLN A 422 90.48 43.89 19.10
CA GLN A 422 91.76 43.94 19.82
C GLN A 422 92.97 43.93 18.86
N ALA A 423 92.91 43.18 17.76
CA ALA A 423 93.95 43.19 16.72
C ALA A 423 94.03 44.55 16.00
N LEU A 424 92.87 45.19 15.74
CA LEU A 424 92.80 46.56 15.22
C LEU A 424 93.44 47.56 16.19
N LEU A 425 93.16 47.45 17.50
CA LEU A 425 93.80 48.28 18.53
C LEU A 425 95.31 48.04 18.64
N ALA A 426 95.81 46.85 18.32
CA ALA A 426 97.24 46.56 18.28
C ALA A 426 97.95 47.16 17.05
N LEU A 427 97.24 47.34 15.93
CA LEU A 427 97.78 47.93 14.69
C LEU A 427 97.99 49.46 14.80
N PHE A 428 97.22 50.12 15.67
CA PHE A 428 97.32 51.55 15.94
C PHE A 428 98.18 51.89 17.16
N ARG A 429 98.99 50.94 17.64
CA ARG A 429 99.95 51.14 18.74
C ARG A 429 101.39 51.19 18.26
#